data_AF-A0A0D8X5P8-F1
#
_entry.id   AF-A0A0D8X5P8-F1
#
_cell.length_a   1.000
_cell.length_b   1.000
_cell.length_c   1.000
_cell.angle_alpha   90.00
_cell.angle_beta   90.00
_cell.angle_gamma   90.00
#
_symmetry.space_group_name_H-M   'P 1'
#
loop_
_entity.id
_entity.type
_entity.pdbx_description
1 polymer ?
#
loop_
_entity_poly.entity_id
_entity_poly.type
_entity_poly.pdbx_seq_one_letter_code
_entity_poly.pdbx_strand_id
1 'polypeptide(L)'
;SDLTPKLVFGTAESEPSVKFSVVQGRVPTEGEPAEFVSVGQPLMLVWSVETFNEIYGIRILHCTAESKHRQRMQIIRDGCSLDSTLISDVRYTEEQQHAYADAMAFKFPDLSDVWFKCVTRLCIKKFNHLIVTGKSENDLCKTATEIVNVVEHQQHQI
;
A
#
# COMPACT_ATOMS: atom_id res chain seq x y z
N SER A 1 30.73 6.14 26.33
CA SER A 1 30.91 4.73 25.94
C SER A 1 29.71 4.37 25.12
N ASP A 2 29.92 4.33 23.81
CA ASP A 2 28.87 4.19 22.80
C ASP A 2 28.59 2.70 22.56
N LEU A 3 27.35 2.25 22.77
CA LEU A 3 26.95 0.86 22.60
C LEU A 3 25.97 0.77 21.43
N THR A 4 26.50 0.85 20.21
CA THR A 4 25.80 0.43 18.99
C THR A 4 25.93 -1.09 18.85
N PRO A 5 24.83 -1.85 18.71
CA PRO A 5 24.91 -3.27 18.46
C PRO A 5 25.42 -3.49 17.03
N LYS A 6 26.56 -4.17 16.91
CA LYS A 6 27.07 -4.65 15.62
C LYS A 6 26.21 -5.83 15.18
N LEU A 7 25.35 -5.59 14.18
CA LEU A 7 24.64 -6.61 13.45
C LEU A 7 25.66 -7.45 12.66
N VAL A 8 25.65 -8.77 12.87
CA VAL A 8 26.53 -9.71 12.17
C VAL A 8 25.95 -9.96 10.77
N PHE A 9 26.69 -9.55 9.75
CA PHE A 9 26.34 -9.74 8.34
C PHE A 9 26.45 -11.22 7.95
N GLY A 10 25.33 -11.80 7.54
CA GLY A 10 25.24 -13.08 6.86
C GLY A 10 23.99 -13.07 5.98
N THR A 11 24.22 -12.87 4.67
CA THR A 11 23.25 -12.63 3.57
C THR A 11 22.54 -11.28 3.61
N ALA A 12 22.40 -10.62 2.45
CA ALA A 12 21.70 -9.35 2.33
C ALA A 12 20.22 -9.58 2.67
N GLU A 13 19.84 -9.30 3.92
CA GLU A 13 18.46 -9.19 4.36
C GLU A 13 17.87 -8.01 3.57
N SER A 14 17.06 -8.26 2.54
CA SER A 14 16.43 -7.18 1.80
C SER A 14 15.50 -6.45 2.76
N GLU A 15 15.75 -5.15 2.94
CA GLU A 15 14.84 -4.28 3.66
C GLU A 15 13.45 -4.41 3.03
N PRO A 16 12.40 -4.75 3.79
CA PRO A 16 11.08 -4.95 3.21
C PRO A 16 10.59 -3.61 2.65
N SER A 17 10.18 -3.61 1.38
CA SER A 17 9.58 -2.45 0.71
C SER A 17 8.12 -2.72 0.37
N VAL A 18 7.38 -1.67 0.04
CA VAL A 18 6.01 -1.78 -0.46
C VAL A 18 5.99 -1.32 -1.90
N LYS A 19 5.51 -2.19 -2.79
CA LYS A 19 5.17 -1.83 -4.17
C LYS A 19 3.70 -1.46 -4.25
N PHE A 20 3.40 -0.42 -5.03
CA PHE A 20 2.05 0.01 -5.34
C PHE A 20 1.88 0.15 -6.85
N SER A 21 0.83 -0.45 -7.39
CA SER A 21 0.46 -0.32 -8.81
C SER A 21 -1.04 -0.15 -8.96
N VAL A 22 -1.43 0.48 -10.06
CA VAL A 22 -2.82 0.53 -10.51
C VAL A 22 -2.90 -0.27 -11.79
N VAL A 23 -3.76 -1.28 -11.84
CA VAL A 23 -3.91 -2.19 -13.00
C VAL A 23 -5.32 -2.10 -13.57
N GLN A 24 -5.50 -2.46 -14.83
CA GLN A 24 -6.81 -2.45 -15.47
C GLN A 24 -7.66 -3.66 -15.04
N GLY A 25 -8.97 -3.46 -14.89
CA GLY A 25 -9.91 -4.52 -14.53
C GLY A 25 -10.19 -4.64 -13.04
N ARG A 26 -10.76 -5.77 -12.62
CA ARG A 26 -11.17 -6.05 -11.22
C ARG A 26 -10.63 -7.37 -10.69
N VAL A 27 -9.56 -7.87 -11.31
CA VAL A 27 -8.95 -9.15 -10.91
C VAL A 27 -7.69 -8.83 -10.11
N PRO A 28 -7.52 -9.40 -8.90
CA PRO A 28 -6.34 -9.21 -8.05
C PRO A 28 -5.14 -9.99 -8.60
N THR A 29 -4.69 -9.58 -9.78
CA THR A 29 -3.45 -10.06 -10.41
C THR A 29 -2.44 -8.93 -10.40
N GLU A 30 -1.21 -9.24 -10.02
CA GLU A 30 -0.09 -8.35 -10.36
C GLU A 30 0.02 -8.31 -11.88
N GLY A 31 -0.42 -7.21 -12.46
CA GLY A 31 -0.45 -6.97 -13.91
C GLY A 31 0.37 -5.73 -14.27
N GLU A 32 0.45 -5.47 -15.57
CA GLU A 32 1.10 -4.28 -16.09
C GLU A 32 0.40 -3.01 -15.57
N PRO A 33 1.16 -2.03 -15.05
CA PRO A 33 0.60 -0.76 -14.60
C PRO A 33 -0.20 -0.07 -15.71
N ALA A 34 -1.38 0.43 -15.36
CA ALA A 34 -2.25 1.17 -16.23
C ALA A 34 -1.77 2.64 -16.33
N GLU A 35 -0.91 2.93 -17.30
CA GLU A 35 -0.40 4.29 -17.50
C GLU A 35 -1.47 5.24 -18.07
N PHE A 36 -2.28 4.73 -19.00
CA PHE A 36 -3.33 5.46 -19.70
C PHE A 36 -4.66 4.77 -19.54
N VAL A 37 -5.67 5.51 -19.09
CA VAL A 37 -7.01 4.98 -18.85
C VAL A 37 -8.07 6.01 -19.24
N SER A 38 -9.27 5.55 -19.57
CA SER A 38 -10.41 6.44 -19.80
C SER A 38 -11.22 6.60 -18.51
N VAL A 39 -11.83 7.78 -18.32
CA VAL A 39 -12.74 8.01 -17.18
C VAL A 39 -13.86 6.97 -17.17
N GLY A 40 -14.14 6.40 -15.99
CA GLY A 40 -15.11 5.32 -15.81
C GLY A 40 -14.58 3.92 -16.13
N GLN A 41 -13.33 3.77 -16.55
CA GLN A 41 -12.72 2.45 -16.72
C GLN A 41 -12.52 1.77 -15.36
N PRO A 42 -12.87 0.47 -15.22
CA PRO A 42 -12.60 -0.27 -14.00
C PRO A 42 -11.10 -0.51 -13.84
N LEU A 43 -10.60 -0.24 -12.64
CA LEU A 43 -9.22 -0.39 -12.22
C LEU A 43 -9.15 -1.17 -10.90
N MET A 44 -7.94 -1.63 -10.59
CA MET A 44 -7.62 -2.19 -9.28
C MET A 44 -6.34 -1.58 -8.76
N LEU A 45 -6.39 -1.12 -7.51
CA LEU A 45 -5.23 -0.68 -6.76
C LEU A 45 -4.63 -1.91 -6.09
N VAL A 46 -3.33 -2.11 -6.26
CA VAL A 46 -2.61 -3.29 -5.77
C VAL A 46 -1.43 -2.83 -4.93
N TRP A 47 -1.40 -3.23 -3.66
CA TRP A 47 -0.24 -3.09 -2.79
C TRP A 47 0.36 -4.44 -2.49
N SER A 48 1.69 -4.54 -2.55
CA SER A 48 2.44 -5.79 -2.38
C SER A 48 3.69 -5.55 -1.53
N VAL A 49 3.96 -6.43 -0.57
CA VAL A 49 5.18 -6.39 0.23
C VAL A 49 6.30 -7.09 -0.54
N GLU A 50 7.37 -6.36 -0.83
CA GLU A 50 8.57 -6.90 -1.48
C GLU A 50 9.61 -7.26 -0.41
N THR A 51 9.74 -8.55 -0.12
CA THR A 51 10.72 -9.07 0.84
C THR A 51 10.97 -10.55 0.59
N PHE A 52 12.13 -11.05 1.02
CA PHE A 52 12.39 -12.49 1.05
C PHE A 52 11.73 -13.20 2.24
N ASN A 53 11.29 -12.45 3.26
CA ASN A 53 10.77 -13.03 4.49
C ASN A 53 9.24 -12.89 4.57
N GLU A 54 8.54 -14.02 4.57
CA GLU A 54 7.08 -14.09 4.74
C GLU A 54 6.60 -13.75 6.16
N ILE A 55 7.38 -13.04 6.97
CA ILE A 55 6.96 -12.56 8.29
C ILE A 55 6.38 -11.15 8.24
N TYR A 56 6.54 -10.45 7.13
CA TYR A 56 6.03 -9.09 6.96
C TYR A 56 4.67 -9.10 6.27
N GLY A 57 3.82 -8.17 6.70
CA GLY A 57 2.56 -7.82 6.06
C GLY A 57 2.42 -6.31 5.90
N ILE A 58 1.33 -5.89 5.28
CA ILE A 58 1.03 -4.48 5.00
C ILE A 58 -0.32 -4.06 5.59
N ARG A 59 -0.37 -2.81 6.05
CA ARG A 59 -1.60 -2.09 6.38
C ARG A 59 -1.65 -0.77 5.61
N ILE A 60 -2.78 -0.49 4.96
CA ILE A 60 -3.02 0.80 4.31
C ILE A 60 -3.59 1.76 5.34
N LEU A 61 -2.92 2.90 5.57
CA LEU A 61 -3.35 3.90 6.55
C LEU A 61 -4.24 4.95 5.89
N HIS A 62 -3.81 5.59 4.82
CA HIS A 62 -4.68 6.48 4.07
C HIS A 62 -4.12 6.72 2.68
N CYS A 63 -4.99 7.03 1.73
CA CYS A 63 -4.60 7.40 0.39
C CYS A 63 -5.25 8.72 -0.02
N THR A 64 -4.53 9.48 -0.82
CA THR A 64 -4.95 10.74 -1.42
C THR A 64 -4.78 10.62 -2.93
N ALA A 65 -5.75 11.16 -3.68
CA ALA A 65 -5.59 11.44 -5.09
C ALA A 65 -5.24 12.92 -5.25
N GLU A 66 -4.18 13.21 -5.98
CA GLU A 66 -3.61 14.54 -6.15
C GLU A 66 -3.40 14.86 -7.64
N SER A 67 -3.35 16.14 -7.98
CA SER A 67 -2.98 16.62 -9.30
C SER A 67 -1.79 17.58 -9.24
N LYS A 68 -1.10 17.79 -10.37
CA LYS A 68 -0.02 18.80 -10.49
C LYS A 68 -0.46 20.20 -10.04
N HIS A 69 -1.76 20.50 -10.16
CA HIS A 69 -2.34 21.81 -9.85
C HIS A 69 -2.81 21.93 -8.39
N ARG A 70 -2.28 21.10 -7.49
CA ARG A 70 -2.58 21.10 -6.05
C ARG A 70 -4.05 20.80 -5.70
N GLN A 71 -4.83 20.29 -6.65
CA GLN A 71 -6.12 19.68 -6.31
C GLN A 71 -5.83 18.34 -5.64
N ARG A 72 -6.49 18.09 -4.51
CA ARG A 72 -6.31 16.86 -3.74
C ARG A 72 -7.59 16.44 -3.07
N MET A 73 -7.80 15.14 -2.96
CA MET A 73 -8.88 14.56 -2.17
C MET A 73 -8.40 13.30 -1.46
N GLN A 74 -8.77 13.16 -0.20
CA GLN A 74 -8.57 11.90 0.51
C GLN A 74 -9.56 10.88 -0.05
N ILE A 75 -9.09 9.67 -0.38
CA ILE A 75 -9.89 8.61 -0.97
C ILE A 75 -10.02 7.39 -0.06
N ILE A 76 -9.02 7.13 0.78
CA ILE A 76 -9.00 6.04 1.77
C ILE A 76 -8.57 6.60 3.13
N ARG A 77 -9.24 6.16 4.20
CA ARG A 77 -8.91 6.43 5.61
C ARG A 77 -8.98 5.14 6.41
N ASP A 78 -7.86 4.78 7.02
CA ASP A 78 -7.63 3.57 7.82
C ASP A 78 -8.02 2.25 7.10
N GLY A 79 -7.85 2.24 5.78
CA GLY A 79 -8.24 1.14 4.90
C GLY A 79 -9.71 1.17 4.47
N CYS A 80 -10.51 2.11 4.95
CA CYS A 80 -11.90 2.32 4.53
C CYS A 80 -11.99 3.40 3.45
N SER A 81 -12.83 3.17 2.44
CA SER A 81 -13.10 4.16 1.41
C SER A 81 -13.90 5.33 1.97
N LEU A 82 -13.60 6.54 1.49
CA LEU A 82 -14.42 7.72 1.74
C LEU A 82 -15.53 7.91 0.69
N ASP A 83 -15.41 7.26 -0.45
CA ASP A 83 -16.40 7.24 -1.52
C ASP A 83 -16.41 5.85 -2.20
N SER A 84 -17.33 5.00 -1.75
CA SER A 84 -17.48 3.62 -2.24
C SER A 84 -17.89 3.52 -3.70
N THR A 85 -18.28 4.63 -4.35
CA THR A 85 -18.60 4.65 -5.78
C THR A 85 -17.36 4.78 -6.65
N LEU A 86 -16.30 5.38 -6.11
CA LEU A 86 -15.02 5.57 -6.79
C LEU A 86 -14.01 4.48 -6.44
N ILE A 87 -13.90 4.12 -5.15
CA ILE A 87 -12.92 3.15 -4.65
C ILE A 87 -13.56 2.28 -3.56
N SER A 88 -13.31 0.98 -3.54
CA SER A 88 -13.78 0.08 -2.49
C SER A 88 -12.96 0.21 -1.20
N ASP A 89 -13.47 -0.36 -0.11
CA ASP A 89 -12.63 -0.66 1.05
C ASP A 89 -11.45 -1.56 0.65
N VAL A 90 -10.33 -1.41 1.37
CA VAL A 90 -9.13 -2.20 1.15
C VAL A 90 -9.35 -3.62 1.66
N ARG A 91 -9.17 -4.59 0.78
CA ARG A 91 -9.22 -6.03 1.06
C ARG A 91 -7.80 -6.57 1.15
N TYR A 92 -7.55 -7.47 2.09
CA TYR A 92 -6.23 -8.07 2.32
C TYR A 92 -6.27 -9.55 1.99
N THR A 93 -5.16 -10.12 1.52
CA THR A 93 -5.00 -11.58 1.47
C THR A 93 -4.93 -12.16 2.89
N GLU A 94 -5.18 -13.47 3.02
CA GLU A 94 -5.04 -14.17 4.30
C GLU A 94 -3.65 -13.96 4.90
N GLU A 95 -2.63 -14.00 4.05
CA GLU A 95 -1.23 -13.76 4.40
C GLU A 95 -0.86 -12.30 4.61
N GLN A 96 -1.77 -11.34 4.38
CA GLN A 96 -1.55 -9.89 4.56
C GLN A 96 -0.33 -9.31 3.83
N GLN A 97 0.25 -10.04 2.87
CA GLN A 97 1.35 -9.57 2.02
C GLN A 97 0.84 -8.77 0.82
N HIS A 98 -0.43 -8.94 0.46
CA HIS A 98 -1.07 -8.16 -0.59
C HIS A 98 -2.36 -7.52 -0.08
N ALA A 99 -2.63 -6.32 -0.61
CA ALA A 99 -3.87 -5.61 -0.40
C ALA A 99 -4.41 -5.09 -1.74
N TYR A 100 -5.73 -5.01 -1.87
CA TYR A 100 -6.41 -4.63 -3.09
C TYR A 100 -7.59 -3.71 -2.81
N ALA A 101 -7.85 -2.77 -3.70
CA ALA A 101 -9.10 -2.03 -3.73
C ALA A 101 -9.59 -1.91 -5.18
N ASP A 102 -10.87 -2.19 -5.42
CA ASP A 102 -11.50 -1.92 -6.70
C ASP A 102 -11.65 -0.41 -6.86
N ALA A 103 -11.40 0.11 -8.07
CA ALA A 103 -11.55 1.53 -8.35
C ALA A 103 -12.16 1.77 -9.73
N MET A 104 -12.68 2.98 -9.90
CA MET A 104 -13.11 3.50 -11.18
C MET A 104 -12.19 4.66 -11.55
N ALA A 105 -11.69 4.68 -12.78
CA ALA A 105 -10.88 5.78 -13.28
C ALA A 105 -11.66 7.10 -13.18
N PHE A 106 -11.08 8.10 -12.52
CA PHE A 106 -11.65 9.43 -12.40
C PHE A 106 -10.60 10.49 -12.73
N LYS A 107 -11.05 11.72 -12.97
CA LYS A 107 -10.17 12.86 -13.17
C LYS A 107 -10.67 14.06 -12.40
N PHE A 108 -9.74 14.94 -12.08
CA PHE A 108 -10.06 16.30 -11.65
C PHE A 108 -10.57 17.12 -12.86
N PRO A 109 -11.54 18.04 -12.68
CA PRO A 109 -12.00 18.91 -13.76
C PRO A 109 -10.82 19.62 -14.44
N ASP A 110 -10.84 19.64 -15.77
CA ASP A 110 -9.83 20.26 -16.64
C ASP A 110 -8.40 19.69 -16.53
N LEU A 111 -8.20 18.56 -15.83
CA LEU A 111 -6.91 17.91 -15.65
C LEU A 111 -6.92 16.48 -16.18
N SER A 112 -5.82 16.08 -16.83
CA SER A 112 -5.62 14.72 -17.35
C SER A 112 -4.87 13.81 -16.40
N ASP A 113 -4.32 14.32 -15.31
CA ASP A 113 -3.36 13.57 -14.50
C ASP A 113 -3.85 13.39 -13.07
N VAL A 114 -3.70 12.17 -12.54
CA VAL A 114 -3.98 11.82 -11.15
C VAL A 114 -2.78 11.08 -10.55
N TRP A 115 -2.26 11.57 -9.43
CA TRP A 115 -1.29 10.87 -8.59
C TRP A 115 -2.02 10.27 -7.40
N PHE A 116 -1.97 8.96 -7.30
CA PHE A 116 -2.34 8.26 -6.09
C PHE A 116 -1.15 8.26 -5.16
N LYS A 117 -1.34 8.73 -3.92
CA LYS A 117 -0.34 8.76 -2.87
C LYS A 117 -0.91 8.07 -1.64
N CYS A 118 -0.28 6.98 -1.24
CA CYS A 118 -0.72 6.16 -0.12
C CYS A 118 0.32 6.12 0.98
N VAL A 119 -0.13 6.34 2.21
CA VAL A 119 0.63 6.08 3.41
C VAL A 119 0.30 4.67 3.86
N THR A 120 1.30 3.81 3.90
CA THR A 120 1.19 2.41 4.28
C THR A 120 2.09 2.11 5.46
N ARG A 121 1.83 0.99 6.13
CA ARG A 121 2.61 0.53 7.26
C ARG A 121 3.00 -0.92 7.06
N LEU A 122 4.29 -1.22 7.19
CA LEU A 122 4.74 -2.61 7.31
C LEU A 122 4.51 -3.09 8.75
N CYS A 123 4.13 -4.35 8.88
CA CYS A 123 3.84 -4.98 10.16
C CYS A 123 4.34 -6.42 10.18
N ILE A 124 4.52 -6.98 11.37
CA ILE A 124 4.93 -8.38 11.54
C ILE A 124 3.67 -9.25 11.68
N LYS A 125 3.64 -10.36 10.97
CA LYS A 125 2.58 -11.36 11.06
C LYS A 125 2.74 -12.18 12.33
N LYS A 126 1.63 -12.51 12.97
CA LYS A 126 1.63 -13.39 14.15
C LYS A 126 1.77 -14.84 13.66
N PHE A 127 2.81 -15.55 14.10
CA PHE A 127 2.98 -16.98 13.87
C PHE A 127 3.23 -17.74 15.18
N ASN A 128 2.94 -19.05 15.19
CA ASN A 128 2.86 -19.87 16.42
C ASN A 128 4.14 -19.92 17.26
N HIS A 129 5.30 -19.59 16.67
CA HIS A 129 6.61 -19.60 17.34
C HIS A 129 7.22 -18.20 17.55
N LEU A 130 6.47 -17.12 17.30
CA LEU A 130 6.96 -15.76 17.53
C LEU A 130 7.00 -15.49 19.04
N ILE A 131 8.18 -15.55 19.64
CA ILE A 131 8.41 -15.06 21.00
C ILE A 131 8.76 -13.57 20.90
N VAL A 132 7.82 -12.72 21.28
CA VAL A 132 8.04 -11.27 21.30
C VAL A 132 8.87 -10.92 22.53
N THR A 133 10.19 -11.00 22.44
CA THR A 133 11.11 -10.54 23.49
C THR A 133 11.54 -9.11 23.21
N GLY A 134 10.95 -8.12 23.90
CA GLY A 134 11.42 -6.72 23.88
C GLY A 134 10.89 -5.83 22.75
N LYS A 135 10.01 -6.32 21.87
CA LYS A 135 9.18 -5.48 20.98
C LYS A 135 7.75 -5.42 21.52
N SER A 136 7.03 -4.31 21.32
CA SER A 136 5.66 -4.18 21.80
C SER A 136 4.73 -5.01 20.92
N GLU A 137 3.64 -5.58 21.47
CA GLU A 137 2.55 -6.19 20.66
C GLU A 137 2.05 -5.26 19.54
N ASN A 138 2.34 -3.96 19.68
CA ASN A 138 2.18 -2.90 18.72
C ASN A 138 2.94 -3.08 17.39
N ASP A 139 3.78 -4.09 17.15
CA ASP A 139 4.38 -4.31 15.81
C ASP A 139 3.60 -5.34 14.98
N LEU A 140 2.62 -6.01 15.60
CA LEU A 140 1.79 -7.00 14.93
C LEU A 140 0.80 -6.34 13.99
N CYS A 141 0.44 -6.96 12.88
CA CYS A 141 -0.55 -6.39 11.94
C CYS A 141 -1.95 -6.10 12.54
N LYS A 142 -2.22 -6.52 13.78
CA LYS A 142 -3.42 -6.17 14.56
C LYS A 142 -3.28 -4.90 15.40
N THR A 143 -2.06 -4.49 15.72
CA THR A 143 -1.76 -3.42 16.70
C THR A 143 -0.65 -2.46 16.18
N ALA A 144 -0.19 -2.67 14.93
CA ALA A 144 1.00 -2.12 14.29
C ALA A 144 1.20 -0.61 14.50
N THR A 145 2.38 -0.17 14.94
CA THR A 145 3.04 1.17 14.97
C THR A 145 4.52 0.83 15.16
N GLU A 146 5.32 0.58 14.12
CA GLU A 146 6.01 1.58 13.27
C GLU A 146 6.75 0.85 12.12
N ILE A 147 6.55 1.34 10.88
CA ILE A 147 7.43 1.45 9.69
C ILE A 147 6.47 2.02 8.65
N VAL A 148 6.52 3.33 8.43
CA VAL A 148 5.59 4.04 7.55
C VAL A 148 6.23 4.24 6.19
N ASN A 149 5.60 3.74 5.14
CA ASN A 149 6.02 3.94 3.77
C ASN A 149 5.06 4.89 3.06
N VAL A 150 5.58 5.66 2.12
CA VAL A 150 4.78 6.47 1.20
C VAL A 150 5.01 5.92 -0.19
N VAL A 151 3.94 5.43 -0.82
CA VAL A 151 3.97 4.84 -2.15
C VAL A 151 3.08 5.62 -3.09
N GLU A 152 3.54 5.82 -4.32
CA GLU A 152 2.92 6.73 -5.28
C GLU A 152 2.78 6.08 -6.65
N HIS A 153 1.70 6.41 -7.36
CA HIS A 153 1.47 5.98 -8.75
C HIS A 153 0.84 7.12 -9.54
N GLN A 154 1.43 7.47 -10.68
CA GLN A 154 0.90 8.46 -11.61
C GLN A 154 0.05 7.77 -12.68
N GLN A 155 -1.13 8.30 -12.93
CA GLN A 155 -2.05 7.83 -13.95
C GLN A 155 -2.45 8.96 -14.88
N HIS A 156 -2.45 8.70 -16.19
CA HIS A 156 -2.90 9.63 -17.22
C HIS A 156 -4.30 9.22 -17.71
N GLN A 157 -5.18 10.21 -17.82
CA GLN A 157 -6.57 10.09 -18.23
C GLN A 157 -6.72 10.59 -19.66
N ILE A 158 -7.25 9.74 -20.54
CA ILE A 158 -7.57 10.07 -21.94
C ILE A 158 -9.07 10.38 -22.08
#